data_AF-A0A6N9HLC4-F1
#
_entry.id   AF-A0A6N9HLC4-F1
#
_cell.length_a   1.000
_cell.length_b   1.000
_cell.length_c   1.000
_cell.angle_alpha   90.00
_cell.angle_beta   90.00
_cell.angle_gamma   90.00
#
_symmetry.space_group_name_H-M   'P 1'
#
loop_
_entity.id
_entity.type
_entity.pdbx_description
1 polymer ?
#
loop_
_entity_poly.entity_id
_entity_poly.type
_entity_poly.pdbx_seq_one_letter_code
_entity_poly.pdbx_strand_id
1 'polypeptide(L)'
;MTDPTRPGYEALAESRMMTRSEVAAAKRSISELSKSLDQIQRQLINTPVAKTNAHEVAEKLLAASALRESLNRHEAQVLSALPQSKGGKLSDRERKEISGYYSTGHFTQGALAEQYGVSQSTIHEIVATKRGDD
;
A
#
# COMPACT_ATOMS: atom_id res chain seq x y z
N MET A 1 -19.68 6.58 -45.91
CA MET A 1 -18.67 5.51 -45.83
C MET A 1 -18.19 5.44 -44.40
N THR A 2 -18.75 4.51 -43.64
CA THR A 2 -18.44 4.26 -42.22
C THR A 2 -17.51 3.06 -42.15
N ASP A 3 -16.30 3.26 -41.64
CA ASP A 3 -15.33 2.19 -41.39
C ASP A 3 -15.80 1.33 -40.19
N PRO A 4 -16.07 0.02 -40.37
CA PRO A 4 -16.64 -0.84 -39.35
C PRO A 4 -15.60 -1.52 -38.43
N THR A 5 -14.34 -1.08 -38.43
CA THR A 5 -13.24 -1.85 -37.79
C THR A 5 -12.65 -1.21 -36.54
N ARG A 6 -13.48 -0.61 -35.67
CA ARG A 6 -13.05 -0.22 -34.31
C ARG A 6 -13.92 -0.90 -33.26
N PRO A 7 -13.39 -1.86 -32.48
CA PRO A 7 -14.17 -2.49 -31.42
C PRO A 7 -14.50 -1.45 -30.35
N GLY A 8 -15.80 -1.22 -30.12
CA GLY A 8 -16.34 -0.30 -29.11
C GLY A 8 -15.99 -0.62 -27.64
N TYR A 9 -15.12 -1.59 -27.40
CA TYR A 9 -14.59 -1.91 -26.06
C TYR A 9 -13.44 -0.98 -25.64
N GLU A 10 -12.78 -0.26 -26.55
CA GLU A 10 -11.68 0.65 -26.20
C GLU A 10 -12.17 1.94 -25.49
N ALA A 11 -13.42 2.36 -25.73
CA ALA A 11 -13.95 3.65 -25.26
C ALA A 11 -14.62 3.60 -23.86
N LEU A 12 -14.85 2.43 -23.28
CA LEU A 12 -15.37 2.30 -21.90
C LEU A 12 -14.26 2.03 -20.87
N ALA A 13 -13.03 1.80 -21.34
CA ALA A 13 -11.83 1.91 -20.54
C ALA A 13 -11.38 3.37 -20.35
N GLU A 14 -12.33 4.33 -20.38
CA GLU A 14 -12.18 5.68 -19.83
C GLU A 14 -12.07 5.61 -18.30
N SER A 15 -11.02 4.91 -17.86
CA SER A 15 -10.03 5.35 -16.90
C SER A 15 -10.49 6.43 -15.92
N ARG A 16 -11.16 5.99 -14.86
CA ARG A 16 -10.85 6.57 -13.55
C ARG A 16 -9.39 6.24 -13.25
N MET A 17 -8.46 6.99 -13.83
CA MET A 17 -7.03 6.86 -13.51
C MET A 17 -6.91 7.10 -12.00
N MET A 18 -6.42 6.10 -11.27
CA MET A 18 -6.18 6.27 -9.85
C MET A 18 -5.30 7.50 -9.64
N THR A 19 -5.74 8.38 -8.75
CA THR A 19 -4.95 9.52 -8.30
C THR A 19 -3.69 9.02 -7.59
N ARG A 20 -2.66 9.87 -7.48
CA ARG A 20 -1.44 9.53 -6.73
C ARG A 20 -1.76 9.20 -5.26
N SER A 21 -2.72 9.88 -4.63
CA SER A 21 -3.21 9.48 -3.30
C SER A 21 -3.83 8.08 -3.28
N GLU A 22 -4.65 7.71 -4.27
CA GLU A 22 -5.23 6.36 -4.37
C GLU A 22 -4.14 5.29 -4.61
N VAL A 23 -3.12 5.59 -5.43
CA VAL A 23 -1.95 4.71 -5.64
C VAL A 23 -1.15 4.55 -4.34
N ALA A 24 -0.86 5.65 -3.65
CA ALA A 24 -0.17 5.64 -2.37
C ALA A 24 -0.95 4.83 -1.32
N ALA A 25 -2.28 4.97 -1.29
CA ALA A 25 -3.15 4.19 -0.43
C ALA A 25 -3.09 2.69 -0.77
N ALA A 26 -3.16 2.31 -2.04
CA ALA A 26 -3.04 0.91 -2.45
C ALA A 26 -1.70 0.29 -2.05
N LYS A 27 -0.58 1.00 -2.28
CA LYS A 27 0.76 0.57 -1.83
C LYS A 27 0.83 0.38 -0.31
N ARG A 28 0.24 1.31 0.45
CA ARG A 28 0.14 1.20 1.92
C ARG A 28 -0.64 -0.04 2.33
N SER A 29 -1.84 -0.24 1.78
CA SER A 29 -2.68 -1.38 2.11
C SER A 29 -1.95 -2.71 1.90
N ILE A 30 -1.20 -2.86 0.82
CA ILE A 30 -0.41 -4.08 0.56
C ILE A 30 0.66 -4.27 1.63
N SER A 31 1.41 -3.21 1.97
CA SER A 31 2.43 -3.27 3.03
C SER A 31 1.82 -3.57 4.41
N GLU A 32 0.67 -2.99 4.72
CA GLU A 32 -0.06 -3.22 5.97
C GLU A 32 -0.61 -4.64 6.07
N LEU A 33 -1.10 -5.20 4.97
CA LEU A 33 -1.54 -6.60 4.91
C LEU A 33 -0.38 -7.55 5.20
N SER A 34 0.79 -7.31 4.60
CA SER A 34 2.00 -8.11 4.84
C SER A 34 2.41 -8.06 6.32
N LYS A 35 2.47 -6.86 6.92
CA LYS A 35 2.77 -6.68 8.35
C LYS A 35 1.74 -7.34 9.27
N SER A 36 0.47 -7.28 8.91
CA SER A 36 -0.62 -7.89 9.68
C SER A 36 -0.49 -9.41 9.68
N LEU A 37 -0.19 -10.01 8.52
CA LEU A 37 0.07 -11.46 8.41
C LEU A 37 1.27 -11.89 9.25
N ASP A 38 2.37 -11.13 9.22
CA ASP A 38 3.55 -11.38 10.07
C ASP A 38 3.19 -11.31 11.57
N GLN A 39 2.37 -10.34 11.96
CA GLN A 39 1.91 -10.21 13.35
C GLN A 39 1.02 -11.39 13.77
N ILE A 40 0.08 -11.80 12.92
CA ILE A 40 -0.79 -12.96 13.17
C ILE A 40 0.07 -14.23 13.35
N GLN A 41 1.05 -14.46 12.47
CA GLN A 41 1.95 -15.61 12.60
C GLN A 41 2.70 -15.59 13.93
N ARG A 42 3.27 -14.44 14.33
CA ARG A 42 3.96 -14.29 15.62
C ARG A 42 3.04 -14.56 16.80
N GLN A 43 1.79 -14.10 16.75
CA GLN A 43 0.81 -14.36 17.80
C GLN A 43 0.46 -15.83 17.90
N LEU A 44 0.24 -16.51 16.76
CA LEU A 44 -0.05 -17.95 16.72
C LEU A 44 1.11 -18.78 17.27
N ILE A 45 2.36 -18.45 16.91
CA ILE A 45 3.56 -19.14 17.42
C ILE A 45 3.70 -18.97 18.95
N ASN A 46 3.39 -17.78 19.46
CA ASN A 46 3.50 -17.49 20.89
C ASN A 46 2.26 -17.92 21.70
N THR A 47 1.24 -18.50 21.07
CA THR A 47 0.02 -18.95 21.76
C THR A 47 0.31 -20.20 22.59
N PRO A 48 0.09 -20.17 23.92
CA PRO A 48 0.36 -21.33 24.76
C PRO A 48 -0.53 -22.51 24.40
N VAL A 49 0.09 -23.64 24.03
CA VAL A 49 -0.59 -24.90 23.66
C VAL A 49 -1.49 -25.42 24.80
N ALA A 50 -1.17 -25.11 26.05
CA ALA A 50 -1.98 -25.49 27.22
C ALA A 50 -3.34 -24.77 27.30
N LYS A 51 -3.53 -23.66 26.58
CA LYS A 51 -4.76 -22.83 26.61
C LYS A 51 -5.53 -22.85 25.28
N THR A 52 -5.12 -23.68 24.32
CA THR A 52 -5.67 -23.64 22.97
C THR A 52 -5.60 -25.02 22.32
N ASN A 53 -6.51 -25.31 21.39
CA ASN A 53 -6.43 -26.48 20.56
C ASN A 53 -5.19 -26.41 19.63
N ALA A 54 -4.19 -27.25 19.89
CA ALA A 54 -2.95 -27.30 19.12
C ALA A 54 -3.18 -27.51 17.62
N HIS A 55 -4.19 -28.32 17.27
CA HIS A 55 -4.54 -28.58 15.88
C HIS A 55 -5.08 -27.32 15.19
N GLU A 56 -5.97 -26.59 15.85
CA GLU A 56 -6.55 -25.35 15.33
C GLU A 56 -5.48 -24.26 15.14
N VAL A 57 -4.49 -24.17 16.03
CA VAL A 57 -3.36 -23.24 15.87
C VAL A 57 -2.50 -23.63 14.69
N ALA A 58 -2.24 -24.92 14.50
CA ALA A 58 -1.48 -25.42 13.36
C ALA A 58 -2.19 -25.11 12.03
N GLU A 59 -3.51 -25.34 11.94
CA GLU A 59 -4.30 -25.00 10.75
C GLU A 59 -4.26 -23.49 10.44
N LYS A 60 -4.47 -22.64 11.45
CA LYS A 60 -4.40 -21.19 11.28
C LYS A 60 -3.01 -20.72 10.85
N LEU A 61 -1.95 -21.33 11.39
CA LEU A 61 -0.57 -21.01 11.04
C LEU A 61 -0.26 -21.39 9.59
N LEU A 62 -0.72 -22.56 9.14
CA LEU A 62 -0.59 -22.99 7.74
C LEU A 62 -1.36 -22.05 6.81
N ALA A 63 -2.60 -21.68 7.16
CA ALA A 63 -3.41 -20.75 6.38
C ALA A 63 -2.76 -19.36 6.28
N ALA A 64 -2.28 -18.80 7.40
CA ALA A 64 -1.59 -17.51 7.41
C ALA A 64 -0.30 -17.54 6.58
N SER A 65 0.43 -18.66 6.61
CA SER A 65 1.64 -18.85 5.81
C SER A 65 1.34 -18.92 4.31
N ALA A 66 0.31 -19.68 3.92
CA ALA A 66 -0.13 -19.75 2.53
C ALA A 66 -0.58 -18.39 1.99
N LEU A 67 -1.31 -17.61 2.80
CA LEU A 67 -1.72 -16.25 2.43
C LEU A 67 -0.53 -15.31 2.26
N ARG A 68 0.44 -15.36 3.18
CA ARG A 68 1.67 -14.56 3.12
C ARG A 68 2.48 -14.88 1.87
N GLU A 69 2.67 -16.15 1.57
CA GLU A 69 3.35 -16.55 0.34
C GLU A 69 2.60 -16.10 -0.90
N SER A 70 1.26 -16.22 -0.90
CA SER A 70 0.44 -15.75 -2.02
C SER A 70 0.59 -14.23 -2.20
N LEU A 71 0.55 -13.46 -1.12
CA LEU A 71 0.75 -12.01 -1.15
C LEU A 71 2.12 -11.68 -1.71
N ASN A 72 3.20 -12.28 -1.19
CA ASN A 72 4.56 -12.04 -1.66
C ASN A 72 4.76 -12.41 -3.13
N ARG A 73 4.13 -13.50 -3.60
CA ARG A 73 4.20 -13.93 -5.01
C ARG A 73 3.53 -12.92 -5.95
N HIS A 74 2.41 -12.33 -5.54
CA HIS A 74 1.62 -11.44 -6.39
C HIS A 74 1.90 -9.95 -6.15
N GLU A 75 2.61 -9.59 -5.07
CA GLU A 75 2.89 -8.21 -4.71
C GLU A 75 3.53 -7.44 -5.87
N ALA A 76 4.58 -7.98 -6.47
CA ALA A 76 5.25 -7.34 -7.60
C ALA A 76 4.30 -7.12 -8.79
N GLN A 77 3.41 -8.08 -9.08
CA GLN A 77 2.44 -7.98 -10.17
C GLN A 77 1.40 -6.90 -9.86
N VAL A 78 0.85 -6.88 -8.65
CA VAL A 78 -0.12 -5.86 -8.21
C VAL A 78 0.52 -4.47 -8.25
N LEU A 79 1.74 -4.31 -7.72
CA LEU A 79 2.45 -3.04 -7.73
C LEU A 79 2.78 -2.56 -9.14
N SER A 80 3.08 -3.48 -10.06
CA SER A 80 3.34 -3.15 -11.47
C SER A 80 2.10 -2.70 -12.24
N ALA A 81 0.91 -3.17 -11.82
CA ALA A 81 -0.37 -2.79 -12.41
C ALA A 81 -0.85 -1.41 -11.95
N LEU A 82 -0.27 -0.85 -10.88
CA LEU A 82 -0.62 0.50 -10.41
C LEU A 82 -0.07 1.58 -11.33
N PRO A 83 -0.85 2.64 -11.62
CA PRO A 83 -0.37 3.73 -12.46
C PRO A 83 0.82 4.45 -11.82
N GLN A 84 1.83 4.72 -12.64
CA GLN A 84 3.08 5.35 -12.19
C GLN A 84 2.89 6.84 -11.97
N SER A 85 3.01 7.28 -10.71
CA SER A 85 2.78 8.66 -10.30
C SER A 85 4.00 9.59 -10.50
N LYS A 86 4.66 9.56 -11.66
CA LYS A 86 5.89 10.35 -11.88
C LYS A 86 5.58 11.77 -12.38
N GLY A 87 6.23 12.78 -11.79
CA GLY A 87 6.48 14.06 -12.45
C GLY A 87 5.60 15.28 -12.09
N GLY A 88 4.57 15.17 -11.23
CA GLY A 88 3.75 16.31 -10.81
C GLY A 88 4.10 16.88 -9.42
N LYS A 89 3.90 18.19 -9.21
CA LYS A 89 3.87 18.80 -7.86
C LYS A 89 2.81 18.11 -7.01
N LEU A 90 3.12 17.84 -5.74
CA LEU A 90 2.12 17.33 -4.78
C LEU A 90 1.06 18.40 -4.53
N SER A 91 -0.20 17.99 -4.57
CA SER A 91 -1.36 18.78 -4.16
C SER A 91 -1.34 19.04 -2.64
N ASP A 92 -2.05 20.07 -2.20
CA ASP A 92 -2.16 20.40 -0.77
C ASP A 92 -2.79 19.26 0.03
N ARG A 93 -3.74 18.54 -0.58
CA ARG A 93 -4.32 17.33 0.00
C ARG A 93 -3.25 16.27 0.24
N GLU A 94 -2.44 15.95 -0.77
CA GLU A 94 -1.36 14.94 -0.64
C GLU A 94 -0.32 15.36 0.40
N ARG A 95 0.02 16.66 0.47
CA ARG A 95 0.94 17.19 1.50
C ARG A 95 0.37 17.01 2.91
N LYS A 96 -0.92 17.30 3.09
CA LYS A 96 -1.62 17.11 4.37
C LYS A 96 -1.68 15.64 4.76
N GLU A 97 -1.98 14.76 3.80
CA GLU A 97 -1.95 13.31 4.01
C GLU A 97 -0.55 12.84 4.44
N ILE A 98 0.51 13.20 3.71
CA ILE A 98 1.90 12.86 4.03
C ILE A 98 2.27 13.29 5.45
N SER A 99 1.95 14.53 5.82
CA SER A 99 2.21 15.06 7.16
C SER A 99 1.45 14.28 8.23
N GLY A 100 0.16 13.98 8.00
CA GLY A 100 -0.67 13.21 8.91
C GLY A 100 -0.19 11.77 9.07
N TYR A 101 0.26 11.11 8.00
CA TYR A 101 0.82 9.76 8.11
C TYR A 101 2.15 9.76 8.84
N TYR A 102 3.02 10.74 8.59
CA TYR A 102 4.30 10.84 9.28
C TYR A 102 4.11 11.10 10.79
N SER A 103 3.14 11.93 11.19
CA SER A 103 2.90 12.24 12.59
C SER A 103 2.42 11.04 13.42
N THR A 104 1.86 10.00 12.79
CA THR A 104 1.55 8.74 13.48
C THR A 104 2.78 7.99 13.98
N GLY A 105 3.98 8.28 13.46
CA GLY A 105 5.20 7.55 13.76
C GLY A 105 5.28 6.15 13.13
N HIS A 106 4.23 5.68 12.43
CA HIS A 106 4.21 4.37 11.79
C HIS A 106 4.86 4.34 10.40
N PHE A 107 5.11 5.51 9.82
CA PHE A 107 5.66 5.66 8.48
C PHE A 107 6.95 6.48 8.50
N THR A 108 8.00 5.93 7.88
CA THR A 108 9.25 6.66 7.67
C THR A 108 9.12 7.59 6.46
N GLN A 109 10.00 8.60 6.37
CA GLN A 109 10.03 9.49 5.20
C GLN A 109 10.29 8.71 3.90
N GLY A 110 11.12 7.68 3.95
CA GLY A 110 11.39 6.79 2.82
C GLY A 110 10.15 6.02 2.36
N ALA A 111 9.40 5.44 3.30
CA ALA A 111 8.16 4.73 2.98
C ALA A 111 7.12 5.65 2.33
N LEU A 112 6.98 6.88 2.83
CA LEU A 112 6.07 7.87 2.23
C LEU A 112 6.55 8.31 0.84
N ALA A 113 7.86 8.46 0.63
CA ALA A 113 8.45 8.79 -0.66
C ALA A 113 8.11 7.73 -1.72
N GLU A 114 8.28 6.45 -1.38
CA GLU A 114 7.97 5.31 -2.25
C GLU A 114 6.47 5.21 -2.57
N GLN A 115 5.61 5.47 -1.58
CA GLN A 115 4.15 5.44 -1.74
C GLN A 115 3.67 6.52 -2.70
N TYR A 116 4.08 7.77 -2.48
CA TYR A 116 3.66 8.92 -3.29
C TYR A 116 4.47 9.10 -4.58
N GLY A 117 5.53 8.32 -4.78
CA GLY A 117 6.38 8.40 -5.97
C GLY A 117 7.18 9.69 -6.06
N VAL A 118 7.67 10.18 -4.92
CA VAL A 118 8.47 11.42 -4.80
C VAL A 118 9.80 11.13 -4.12
N SER A 119 10.70 12.13 -4.08
CA SER A 119 11.97 11.99 -3.38
C SER A 119 11.80 12.08 -1.86
N GLN A 120 12.70 11.46 -1.09
CA GLN A 120 12.74 11.63 0.36
C GLN A 120 12.91 13.11 0.75
N SER A 121 13.71 13.87 0.00
CA SER A 121 13.89 15.31 0.22
C SER A 121 12.58 16.09 0.14
N THR A 122 11.68 15.71 -0.78
CA THR A 122 10.34 16.29 -0.89
C THR A 122 9.49 15.99 0.35
N ILE A 123 9.58 14.77 0.90
CA ILE A 123 8.87 14.41 2.13
C ILE A 123 9.43 15.19 3.32
N HIS A 124 10.76 15.31 3.42
CA HIS A 124 11.42 16.07 4.47
C HIS A 124 10.94 17.53 4.50
N GLU A 125 10.87 18.19 3.33
CA GLU A 125 10.35 19.56 3.22
C GLU A 125 8.93 19.68 3.79
N ILE A 126 8.02 18.79 3.38
CA ILE A 126 6.61 18.79 3.85
C ILE A 126 6.53 18.62 5.37
N VAL A 127 7.30 17.69 5.91
CA VAL A 127 7.31 17.40 7.35
C VAL A 127 7.93 18.54 8.15
N ALA A 128 8.99 19.18 7.63
CA ALA A 128 9.66 20.30 8.27
C ALA A 128 8.76 21.54 8.31
N THR A 129 8.05 21.85 7.23
CA THR A 129 7.11 22.99 7.19
C THR A 129 6.01 22.84 8.25
N LYS A 130 5.43 21.65 8.43
CA LYS A 130 4.39 21.40 9.44
C LYS A 130 4.88 21.70 10.87
N ARG A 131 6.15 21.40 11.18
CA ARG A 131 6.73 21.61 12.53
C ARG A 131 7.00 23.07 12.87
N GLY A 132 7.02 23.97 11.88
CA GLY A 132 7.19 25.41 12.11
C GLY A 132 5.87 26.17 12.32
N ASP A 133 4.74 25.53 12.03
CA ASP A 133 3.38 26.08 12.18
C ASP A 133 2.67 25.64 13.48
N ASP A 134 3.25 24.70 14.24
CA ASP A 134 2.80 24.28 15.58
C ASP A 134 3.63 24.99 16.67
#